data_AF-A0A970H002-F1
#
_entry.id   AF-A0A970H002-F1
#
_cell.length_a   1.000
_cell.length_b   1.000
_cell.length_c   1.000
_cell.angle_alpha   90.00
_cell.angle_beta   90.00
_cell.angle_gamma   90.00
#
_symmetry.space_group_name_H-M   'P 1'
#
loop_
_entity.id
_entity.type
_entity.pdbx_description
1 polymer ?
#
loop_
_entity_poly.entity_id
_entity_poly.type
_entity_poly.pdbx_seq_one_letter_code
_entity_poly.pdbx_strand_id
1 'polypeptide(L)'
;MKKTILITLLLFLLFTSSCGTEDNIGTKTQEPVIEHTDEPSTPTPVSKTPTPTVSKETEVPKTKTPEDTPNATPEPTKTPQETTPKPTSTPPPTPYVDNTLTVDIGVFTFRNELGMKDGLYTIGKDFGMLLEEKGEHEFNKYILTYTATDYLKGYIHYSLGRTSHVEEFFLEPGTNKEFSSLVDGFFNNQKGTKIKKIVLNSIKGSSASFKLVDFKVEIVSVPVQVVYLENDYHKVGIDLLWGGAINYIKDKTSKDGQLDNLLNRADTGRLVQQSYYGTMDPPYVKGEFMGNEWPYNPVQGGDKGNNSSKIVDFKIYKEYIYIKCRPLDWGHINTPTFRYMENEYRLQGKTIVVNNRFVDFSGYKAKPRHQELPAFYVISYLHTFVFYNGAKPWENDTLTYKRNLDFWGGNPDAYFNVRQGNTETWCAWVDSNDYGIGLFTPNVEILLAGRFGYNGSKDPGNSATNYVAPLRTFEMKSFEPFEYTYYITTGKIETIRQTFQTVFMAKS
;
A
#
# COMPACT_ATOMS: atom_id res chain seq x y z
N MET A 1 -24.82 -14.70 47.77
CA MET A 1 -26.06 -15.47 47.44
C MET A 1 -27.26 -14.52 47.41
N LYS A 2 -28.43 -14.97 46.91
CA LYS A 2 -29.79 -14.39 46.89
C LYS A 2 -30.04 -13.12 47.75
N LYS A 3 -30.44 -11.98 47.13
CA LYS A 3 -31.82 -11.38 47.04
C LYS A 3 -32.35 -10.80 48.37
N THR A 4 -33.00 -9.63 48.44
CA THR A 4 -34.30 -9.17 47.82
C THR A 4 -34.35 -7.61 47.98
N ILE A 5 -34.66 -6.71 47.01
CA ILE A 5 -35.92 -6.40 46.28
C ILE A 5 -36.97 -5.80 47.29
N LEU A 6 -37.69 -4.66 47.13
CA LEU A 6 -38.59 -4.18 46.05
C LEU A 6 -39.19 -2.73 46.28
N ILE A 7 -39.58 -1.98 45.21
CA ILE A 7 -40.65 -0.90 45.11
C ILE A 7 -40.51 0.45 45.88
N THR A 8 -41.16 1.61 45.55
CA THR A 8 -41.47 2.40 44.32
C THR A 8 -42.26 3.69 44.69
N LEU A 9 -41.95 4.87 44.11
CA LEU A 9 -42.83 6.05 43.80
C LEU A 9 -41.94 7.09 43.05
N LEU A 10 -42.25 7.79 41.94
CA LEU A 10 -43.45 8.26 41.20
C LEU A 10 -43.93 9.70 41.52
N LEU A 11 -43.51 10.67 40.70
CA LEU A 11 -44.23 11.87 40.19
C LEU A 11 -43.31 12.51 39.10
N PHE A 12 -43.67 12.81 37.84
CA PHE A 12 -44.75 13.57 37.20
C PHE A 12 -44.70 15.10 37.33
N LEU A 13 -44.28 15.79 36.25
CA LEU A 13 -45.02 16.89 35.62
C LEU A 13 -44.47 17.22 34.21
N LEU A 14 -45.36 17.58 33.28
CA LEU A 14 -45.07 18.14 31.95
C LEU A 14 -45.53 19.60 31.88
N PHE A 15 -45.16 20.34 30.83
CA PHE A 15 -46.04 21.02 29.84
C PHE A 15 -45.12 21.75 28.82
N THR A 16 -45.08 21.38 27.52
CA THR A 16 -45.75 22.02 26.34
C THR A 16 -45.68 23.57 26.28
N SER A 17 -45.70 24.26 25.14
CA SER A 17 -45.99 23.89 23.72
C SER A 17 -44.85 24.42 22.79
N SER A 18 -44.93 24.71 21.48
CA SER A 18 -46.00 24.79 20.46
C SER A 18 -45.42 24.64 19.02
N CYS A 19 -46.23 24.87 17.97
CA CYS A 19 -45.83 24.83 16.55
C CYS A 19 -46.11 26.14 15.79
N GLY A 20 -45.48 26.27 14.62
CA GLY A 20 -45.85 27.15 13.49
C GLY A 20 -44.78 28.17 13.08
N THR A 21 -44.59 28.58 11.82
CA THR A 21 -44.83 28.08 10.44
C THR A 21 -44.50 29.27 9.51
N GLU A 22 -43.98 28.98 8.31
CA GLU A 22 -43.98 29.83 7.09
C GLU A 22 -43.03 31.06 6.93
N ASP A 23 -42.40 31.05 5.75
CA ASP A 23 -42.14 32.12 4.77
C ASP A 23 -41.20 33.35 4.95
N ASN A 24 -40.00 33.19 4.36
CA ASN A 24 -39.57 33.78 3.07
C ASN A 24 -39.18 35.28 2.92
N ILE A 25 -38.28 35.52 1.95
CA ILE A 25 -37.87 36.82 1.32
C ILE A 25 -37.15 37.86 2.21
N GLY A 26 -35.81 37.90 2.08
CA GLY A 26 -34.93 38.87 2.75
C GLY A 26 -34.65 40.20 2.03
N THR A 27 -33.51 40.82 2.36
CA THR A 27 -32.97 42.01 1.67
C THR A 27 -31.44 42.09 1.79
N LYS A 28 -30.81 42.87 0.89
CA LYS A 28 -29.40 43.33 1.00
C LYS A 28 -29.30 44.40 2.11
N THR A 29 -28.15 44.82 2.65
CA THR A 29 -26.83 45.22 2.07
C THR A 29 -25.81 45.17 3.24
N GLN A 30 -24.49 45.40 3.16
CA GLN A 30 -23.68 46.32 2.33
C GLN A 30 -22.19 45.90 2.41
N GLU A 31 -21.38 46.16 1.37
CA GLU A 31 -19.90 46.10 1.45
C GLU A 31 -19.34 47.42 2.00
N PRO A 32 -18.06 47.43 2.42
CA PRO A 32 -17.15 48.41 1.82
C PRO A 32 -15.81 47.81 1.35
N VAL A 33 -15.32 48.35 0.24
CA VAL A 33 -13.97 48.13 -0.31
C VAL A 33 -12.98 49.10 0.35
N ILE A 34 -11.76 48.62 0.66
CA ILE A 34 -10.56 49.46 0.82
C ILE A 34 -9.39 48.79 0.06
N GLU A 35 -8.56 49.59 -0.57
CA GLU A 35 -7.43 49.20 -1.44
C GLU A 35 -6.08 49.65 -0.82
N HIS A 36 -4.96 49.38 -1.50
CA HIS A 36 -3.57 49.82 -1.19
C HIS A 36 -2.82 49.11 -0.04
N THR A 37 -1.48 48.96 -0.07
CA THR A 37 -0.46 48.99 -1.16
C THR A 37 0.84 48.27 -0.71
N ASP A 38 1.77 48.11 -1.66
CA ASP A 38 3.24 48.07 -1.51
C ASP A 38 3.96 46.76 -1.14
N GLU A 39 5.24 46.74 -1.53
CA GLU A 39 6.07 45.54 -1.81
C GLU A 39 7.30 45.45 -0.84
N PRO A 40 8.35 44.61 -1.07
CA PRO A 40 9.00 43.91 0.04
C PRO A 40 10.23 44.62 0.64
N SER A 41 10.66 44.14 1.81
CA SER A 41 11.96 44.47 2.40
C SER A 41 12.82 43.23 2.64
N THR A 42 14.04 43.25 2.12
CA THR A 42 15.11 42.27 2.36
C THR A 42 15.96 42.64 3.58
N PRO A 43 16.63 41.64 4.19
CA PRO A 43 17.90 41.89 4.86
C PRO A 43 19.03 40.95 4.36
N THR A 44 20.21 41.53 4.14
CA THR A 44 21.49 40.84 3.86
C THR A 44 22.45 40.99 5.06
N PRO A 45 23.63 40.32 5.09
CA PRO A 45 24.08 39.65 6.33
C PRO A 45 25.12 40.40 7.17
N VAL A 46 25.36 39.89 8.39
CA VAL A 46 26.45 40.32 9.27
C VAL A 46 27.58 39.27 9.30
N SER A 47 28.81 39.71 9.06
CA SER A 47 30.02 38.87 9.05
C SER A 47 30.82 38.98 10.36
N LYS A 48 31.43 37.86 10.80
CA LYS A 48 32.61 37.85 11.69
C LYS A 48 33.53 36.65 11.42
N THR A 49 34.76 36.93 10.96
CA THR A 49 35.90 35.98 10.95
C THR A 49 36.53 35.87 12.35
N PRO A 50 37.33 34.83 12.66
CA PRO A 50 38.78 35.06 12.62
C PRO A 50 39.67 33.87 12.17
N THR A 51 40.88 34.22 11.74
CA THR A 51 42.05 33.39 11.33
C THR A 51 43.27 34.32 11.58
N PRO A 52 44.54 33.91 11.87
CA PRO A 52 45.22 32.72 11.31
C PRO A 52 46.30 31.98 12.15
N THR A 53 46.77 30.83 11.64
CA THR A 53 48.10 30.25 11.96
C THR A 53 48.63 29.47 10.72
N VAL A 54 49.97 29.35 10.54
CA VAL A 54 50.62 29.21 9.21
C VAL A 54 51.76 28.18 9.15
N SER A 55 51.75 27.30 8.14
CA SER A 55 52.89 26.55 7.53
C SER A 55 52.40 25.96 6.18
N LYS A 56 53.03 26.05 4.99
CA LYS A 56 54.42 25.86 4.49
C LYS A 56 54.94 24.43 4.72
N GLU A 57 55.52 23.67 3.75
CA GLU A 57 55.97 23.84 2.33
C GLU A 57 56.01 22.42 1.65
N THR A 58 56.23 22.08 0.36
CA THR A 58 56.63 22.78 -0.90
C THR A 58 55.91 22.19 -2.17
N GLU A 59 56.61 21.57 -3.14
CA GLU A 59 56.13 21.26 -4.52
C GLU A 59 56.66 19.92 -5.14
N VAL A 60 56.20 19.60 -6.37
CA VAL A 60 56.44 18.39 -7.20
C VAL A 60 57.60 18.57 -8.21
N PRO A 61 58.08 17.53 -8.95
CA PRO A 61 57.70 17.45 -10.38
C PRO A 61 57.57 16.02 -11.01
N LYS A 62 57.17 16.00 -12.30
CA LYS A 62 56.64 14.89 -13.14
C LYS A 62 57.69 14.04 -13.89
N THR A 63 57.31 12.84 -14.38
CA THR A 63 57.56 12.17 -15.72
C THR A 63 57.41 10.62 -15.62
N LYS A 64 57.24 9.77 -16.67
CA LYS A 64 56.97 9.88 -18.14
C LYS A 64 56.21 8.61 -18.66
N THR A 65 55.82 8.58 -19.94
CA THR A 65 55.48 7.39 -20.77
C THR A 65 56.45 7.27 -21.96
N PRO A 66 56.71 6.06 -22.52
CA PRO A 66 55.94 5.45 -23.64
C PRO A 66 55.49 3.99 -23.32
N GLU A 67 54.47 3.34 -23.92
CA GLU A 67 54.06 3.16 -25.34
C GLU A 67 54.88 2.10 -26.09
N ASP A 68 54.27 0.95 -26.42
CA ASP A 68 54.38 0.28 -27.74
C ASP A 68 53.39 -0.90 -27.93
N THR A 69 53.09 -1.30 -29.18
CA THR A 69 52.28 -2.50 -29.55
C THR A 69 52.44 -2.86 -31.03
N PRO A 70 52.67 -4.15 -31.39
CA PRO A 70 52.47 -4.59 -32.79
C PRO A 70 51.65 -5.89 -32.97
N ASN A 71 50.36 -5.72 -33.29
CA ASN A 71 49.72 -6.15 -34.56
C ASN A 71 49.54 -7.66 -34.96
N ALA A 72 48.58 -7.85 -35.88
CA ALA A 72 48.35 -8.95 -36.84
C ALA A 72 47.42 -10.14 -36.47
N THR A 73 46.44 -10.35 -37.37
CA THR A 73 45.41 -11.42 -37.40
C THR A 73 45.89 -12.69 -38.12
N PRO A 74 45.11 -13.80 -38.09
CA PRO A 74 44.38 -14.13 -39.33
C PRO A 74 42.92 -14.64 -39.14
N GLU A 75 42.09 -14.44 -40.18
CA GLU A 75 40.84 -15.19 -40.46
C GLU A 75 41.15 -16.65 -40.89
N PRO A 76 40.20 -17.62 -40.99
CA PRO A 76 38.74 -17.51 -41.28
C PRO A 76 37.85 -18.27 -40.25
N THR A 77 36.52 -18.50 -40.35
CA THR A 77 35.63 -18.73 -41.52
C THR A 77 34.16 -18.43 -41.16
N LYS A 78 33.32 -18.10 -42.15
CA LYS A 78 31.86 -17.94 -41.97
C LYS A 78 31.13 -19.29 -41.84
N THR A 79 30.17 -19.39 -40.93
CA THR A 79 29.18 -20.48 -40.75
C THR A 79 27.93 -19.82 -40.12
N PRO A 80 26.69 -20.25 -40.45
CA PRO A 80 25.56 -19.31 -40.51
C PRO A 80 24.96 -18.88 -39.17
N GLN A 81 24.26 -17.74 -39.25
CA GLN A 81 23.56 -17.05 -38.18
C GLN A 81 22.40 -17.90 -37.63
N GLU A 82 22.60 -18.50 -36.46
CA GLU A 82 21.55 -19.24 -35.75
C GLU A 82 20.48 -18.26 -35.23
N THR A 83 19.20 -18.51 -35.57
CA THR A 83 18.12 -17.58 -35.24
C THR A 83 17.77 -17.65 -33.77
N THR A 84 17.87 -16.52 -33.08
CA THR A 84 17.61 -16.39 -31.64
C THR A 84 16.26 -17.03 -31.26
N PRO A 85 16.24 -18.05 -30.38
CA PRO A 85 14.98 -18.66 -29.97
C PRO A 85 14.13 -17.63 -29.22
N LYS A 86 12.93 -17.38 -29.76
CA LYS A 86 11.87 -16.59 -29.12
C LYS A 86 11.62 -17.14 -27.70
N PRO A 87 11.35 -16.29 -26.68
CA PRO A 87 11.34 -16.73 -25.29
C PRO A 87 10.51 -17.99 -25.06
N THR A 88 11.16 -19.02 -24.52
CA THR A 88 10.50 -20.23 -24.04
C THR A 88 9.42 -19.80 -23.05
N SER A 89 8.23 -20.38 -23.15
CA SER A 89 7.14 -20.08 -22.22
C SER A 89 7.61 -20.32 -20.78
N THR A 90 7.63 -19.26 -19.95
CA THR A 90 7.85 -19.38 -18.51
C THR A 90 6.92 -20.48 -17.97
N PRO A 91 7.42 -21.45 -17.20
CA PRO A 91 6.57 -22.50 -16.66
C PRO A 91 5.43 -21.90 -15.83
N PRO A 92 4.24 -22.53 -15.81
CA PRO A 92 3.13 -22.05 -15.00
C PRO A 92 3.56 -21.99 -13.52
N PRO A 93 3.12 -20.97 -12.76
CA PRO A 93 3.58 -20.75 -11.41
C PRO A 93 3.20 -21.90 -10.49
N THR A 94 4.15 -22.34 -9.66
CA THR A 94 4.01 -23.51 -8.80
C THR A 94 3.43 -23.10 -7.46
N PRO A 95 2.26 -23.62 -7.02
CA PRO A 95 1.72 -23.28 -5.70
C PRO A 95 2.72 -23.66 -4.61
N TYR A 96 2.82 -22.85 -3.56
CA TYR A 96 3.69 -23.13 -2.42
C TYR A 96 3.15 -24.31 -1.60
N VAL A 97 1.83 -24.28 -1.35
CA VAL A 97 1.02 -25.35 -0.77
C VAL A 97 -0.31 -25.33 -1.52
N ASP A 98 -0.70 -26.45 -2.14
CA ASP A 98 -2.05 -26.64 -2.65
C ASP A 98 -2.89 -27.42 -1.62
N ASN A 99 -3.70 -26.67 -0.89
CA ASN A 99 -4.69 -27.17 0.05
C ASN A 99 -6.10 -26.67 -0.34
N THR A 100 -6.36 -26.32 -1.60
CA THR A 100 -7.68 -25.80 -2.01
C THR A 100 -8.63 -26.96 -2.29
N LEU A 101 -9.58 -27.19 -1.39
CA LEU A 101 -10.69 -28.10 -1.66
C LEU A 101 -11.81 -27.32 -2.35
N THR A 102 -11.72 -27.20 -3.67
CA THR A 102 -12.82 -26.71 -4.51
C THR A 102 -13.93 -27.77 -4.53
N VAL A 103 -15.05 -27.49 -3.86
CA VAL A 103 -16.26 -28.30 -3.95
C VAL A 103 -17.15 -27.69 -5.03
N ASP A 104 -17.44 -28.44 -6.09
CA ASP A 104 -18.33 -28.01 -7.16
C ASP A 104 -19.79 -28.11 -6.70
N ILE A 105 -20.25 -27.10 -5.96
CA ILE A 105 -21.59 -27.04 -5.35
C ILE A 105 -22.61 -26.72 -6.44
N GLY A 106 -23.28 -27.79 -6.91
CA GLY A 106 -24.00 -27.79 -8.18
C GLY A 106 -25.11 -26.74 -8.34
N VAL A 107 -25.00 -25.99 -9.44
CA VAL A 107 -25.99 -25.08 -10.07
C VAL A 107 -27.04 -24.49 -9.12
N PHE A 108 -26.69 -23.37 -8.51
CA PHE A 108 -27.62 -22.50 -7.78
C PHE A 108 -28.82 -22.13 -8.67
N THR A 109 -30.03 -22.48 -8.22
CA THR A 109 -31.26 -22.26 -9.00
C THR A 109 -31.89 -20.94 -8.57
N PHE A 110 -31.55 -19.85 -9.27
CA PHE A 110 -31.98 -18.50 -8.88
C PHE A 110 -33.50 -18.27 -9.04
N ARG A 111 -34.13 -17.67 -8.03
CA ARG A 111 -35.47 -17.06 -8.13
C ARG A 111 -35.54 -15.73 -7.39
N ASN A 112 -35.73 -14.65 -8.15
CA ASN A 112 -36.78 -13.67 -7.91
C ASN A 112 -36.94 -12.79 -9.15
N GLU A 113 -38.19 -12.47 -9.49
CA GLU A 113 -38.50 -11.63 -10.64
C GLU A 113 -38.56 -10.16 -10.25
N LEU A 114 -38.01 -9.31 -11.11
CA LEU A 114 -38.71 -8.15 -11.67
C LEU A 114 -37.85 -7.60 -12.82
N GLY A 115 -38.27 -7.88 -14.07
CA GLY A 115 -37.56 -7.43 -15.28
C GLY A 115 -36.33 -8.27 -15.66
N MET A 116 -36.46 -9.60 -15.76
CA MET A 116 -35.41 -10.43 -16.36
C MET A 116 -35.35 -10.28 -17.88
N LYS A 117 -34.15 -10.11 -18.43
CA LYS A 117 -33.86 -10.46 -19.83
C LYS A 117 -32.48 -11.13 -19.91
N ASP A 118 -32.42 -12.34 -20.47
CA ASP A 118 -31.19 -13.09 -20.80
C ASP A 118 -30.18 -13.29 -19.62
N GLY A 119 -30.70 -13.27 -18.39
CA GLY A 119 -29.92 -13.35 -17.15
C GLY A 119 -29.16 -12.07 -16.78
N LEU A 120 -29.49 -10.94 -17.41
CA LEU A 120 -29.00 -9.61 -17.05
C LEU A 120 -30.04 -8.90 -16.15
N TYR A 121 -29.58 -8.36 -15.02
CA TYR A 121 -30.38 -7.67 -14.02
C TYR A 121 -30.01 -6.18 -13.99
N THR A 122 -31.01 -5.30 -13.83
CA THR A 122 -30.78 -3.86 -13.61
C THR A 122 -30.71 -3.59 -12.10
N ILE A 123 -29.51 -3.34 -11.59
CA ILE A 123 -29.24 -2.97 -10.20
C ILE A 123 -29.63 -1.52 -9.98
N GLY A 124 -30.68 -1.31 -9.18
CA GLY A 124 -31.00 -0.04 -8.53
C GLY A 124 -30.46 0.00 -7.11
N LYS A 125 -31.34 0.33 -6.16
CA LYS A 125 -31.09 0.24 -4.72
C LYS A 125 -31.57 -1.11 -4.16
N ASP A 126 -30.78 -1.70 -3.26
CA ASP A 126 -31.10 -2.89 -2.47
C ASP A 126 -31.59 -4.12 -3.27
N PHE A 127 -31.09 -4.30 -4.50
CA PHE A 127 -31.37 -5.48 -5.32
C PHE A 127 -30.85 -6.75 -4.63
N GLY A 128 -31.73 -7.75 -4.41
CA GLY A 128 -31.42 -8.93 -3.63
C GLY A 128 -31.58 -10.24 -4.40
N MET A 129 -30.47 -10.98 -4.56
CA MET A 129 -30.48 -12.37 -5.02
C MET A 129 -30.53 -13.31 -3.83
N LEU A 130 -31.59 -14.11 -3.70
CA LEU A 130 -31.60 -15.26 -2.79
C LEU A 130 -30.79 -16.40 -3.43
N LEU A 131 -30.02 -17.11 -2.60
CA LEU A 131 -29.19 -18.23 -3.02
C LEU A 131 -29.65 -19.50 -2.29
N GLU A 132 -30.49 -20.29 -2.94
CA GLU A 132 -30.99 -21.56 -2.39
C GLU A 132 -29.95 -22.68 -2.58
N GLU A 133 -29.05 -22.79 -1.61
CA GLU A 133 -28.04 -23.85 -1.55
C GLU A 133 -28.64 -25.20 -1.13
N LYS A 134 -28.38 -26.27 -1.90
CA LYS A 134 -28.91 -27.63 -1.69
C LYS A 134 -28.15 -28.44 -0.61
N GLY A 135 -27.87 -27.82 0.52
CA GLY A 135 -27.20 -28.47 1.64
C GLY A 135 -26.75 -27.48 2.71
N GLU A 136 -25.86 -27.96 3.58
CA GLU A 136 -24.91 -27.14 4.32
C GLU A 136 -23.51 -27.64 3.94
N HIS A 137 -22.62 -26.73 3.55
CA HIS A 137 -21.26 -27.02 3.14
C HIS A 137 -20.31 -26.08 3.89
N GLU A 138 -19.24 -26.64 4.48
CA GLU A 138 -18.20 -25.81 5.07
C GLU A 138 -17.43 -25.05 3.99
N PHE A 139 -17.24 -23.75 4.19
CA PHE A 139 -16.37 -22.90 3.37
C PHE A 139 -15.72 -21.80 4.21
N ASN A 140 -14.62 -21.23 3.71
CA ASN A 140 -14.03 -20.02 4.29
C ASN A 140 -13.56 -19.00 3.24
N LYS A 141 -13.77 -19.30 1.95
CA LYS A 141 -13.65 -18.38 0.81
C LYS A 141 -14.91 -18.47 -0.06
N TYR A 142 -15.36 -17.35 -0.62
CA TYR A 142 -16.43 -17.31 -1.62
C TYR A 142 -15.96 -16.58 -2.89
N ILE A 143 -16.47 -16.98 -4.05
CA ILE A 143 -16.06 -16.52 -5.38
C ILE A 143 -17.29 -16.20 -6.22
N LEU A 144 -17.28 -15.02 -6.87
CA LEU A 144 -18.26 -14.58 -7.86
C LEU A 144 -17.53 -14.43 -9.20
N THR A 145 -17.99 -15.13 -10.25
CA THR A 145 -17.70 -14.71 -11.63
C THR A 145 -18.89 -13.91 -12.13
N TYR A 146 -18.68 -12.70 -12.62
CA TYR A 146 -19.77 -11.77 -12.92
C TYR A 146 -19.45 -10.83 -14.09
N THR A 147 -20.48 -10.18 -14.62
CA THR A 147 -20.37 -9.02 -15.51
C THR A 147 -21.10 -7.85 -14.88
N ALA A 148 -20.50 -6.66 -14.87
CA ALA A 148 -21.10 -5.43 -14.34
C ALA A 148 -20.74 -4.20 -15.19
N THR A 149 -21.68 -3.28 -15.41
CA THR A 149 -21.43 -2.05 -16.19
C THR A 149 -20.92 -0.86 -15.37
N ASP A 150 -21.05 -0.90 -14.05
CA ASP A 150 -20.55 0.13 -13.14
C ASP A 150 -20.06 -0.52 -11.82
N TYR A 151 -19.49 0.30 -10.94
CA TYR A 151 -19.02 -0.12 -9.61
C TYR A 151 -20.19 -0.42 -8.68
N LEU A 152 -20.18 -1.59 -8.04
CA LEU A 152 -21.26 -2.06 -7.16
C LEU A 152 -20.77 -2.24 -5.72
N LYS A 153 -21.61 -1.88 -4.76
CA LYS A 153 -21.46 -2.25 -3.35
C LYS A 153 -22.30 -3.49 -3.07
N GLY A 154 -21.67 -4.52 -2.54
CA GLY A 154 -22.30 -5.80 -2.22
C GLY A 154 -22.37 -6.06 -0.71
N TYR A 155 -23.39 -6.81 -0.31
CA TYR A 155 -23.44 -7.48 0.99
C TYR A 155 -23.74 -8.97 0.80
N ILE A 156 -22.94 -9.86 1.37
CA ILE A 156 -23.19 -11.31 1.35
C ILE A 156 -23.67 -11.77 2.71
N HIS A 157 -24.80 -12.48 2.74
CA HIS A 157 -25.40 -13.04 3.94
C HIS A 157 -25.20 -14.55 3.96
N TYR A 158 -24.67 -15.08 5.07
CA TYR A 158 -24.41 -16.51 5.21
C TYR A 158 -24.58 -16.99 6.67
N SER A 159 -24.42 -18.29 6.92
CA SER A 159 -24.43 -18.91 8.26
C SER A 159 -23.01 -19.10 8.78
N LEU A 160 -22.72 -18.62 10.00
CA LEU A 160 -21.57 -19.05 10.80
C LEU A 160 -22.09 -20.04 11.85
N GLY A 161 -22.11 -21.33 11.49
CA GLY A 161 -22.82 -22.36 12.25
C GLY A 161 -24.30 -22.01 12.38
N ARG A 162 -24.77 -21.73 13.61
CA ARG A 162 -26.17 -21.36 13.88
C ARG A 162 -26.46 -19.85 13.82
N THR A 163 -25.44 -18.99 13.70
CA THR A 163 -25.65 -17.53 13.62
C THR A 163 -25.74 -17.08 12.17
N SER A 164 -26.35 -15.93 11.91
CA SER A 164 -26.30 -15.28 10.60
C SER A 164 -25.24 -14.19 10.61
N HIS A 165 -24.41 -14.18 9.58
CA HIS A 165 -23.37 -13.17 9.37
C HIS A 165 -23.62 -12.40 8.07
N VAL A 166 -23.06 -11.19 7.97
CA VAL A 166 -23.20 -10.30 6.80
C VAL A 166 -21.88 -9.59 6.55
N GLU A 167 -21.27 -9.80 5.39
CA GLU A 167 -20.03 -9.12 4.98
C GLU A 167 -20.28 -8.12 3.87
N GLU A 168 -19.55 -6.99 3.90
CA GLU A 168 -19.59 -5.93 2.90
C GLU A 168 -18.40 -6.01 1.94
N PHE A 169 -18.68 -6.04 0.64
CA PHE A 169 -17.69 -6.13 -0.42
C PHE A 169 -17.98 -5.14 -1.57
N PHE A 170 -17.06 -5.01 -2.52
CA PHE A 170 -17.22 -4.14 -3.68
C PHE A 170 -16.82 -4.85 -4.96
N LEU A 171 -17.52 -4.55 -6.06
CA LEU A 171 -17.25 -5.09 -7.39
C LEU A 171 -16.88 -3.96 -8.35
N GLU A 172 -15.83 -4.20 -9.12
CA GLU A 172 -15.44 -3.34 -10.25
C GLU A 172 -16.23 -3.71 -11.51
N PRO A 173 -16.49 -2.77 -12.44
CA PRO A 173 -17.07 -3.08 -13.74
C PRO A 173 -16.16 -3.96 -14.61
N GLY A 174 -16.76 -4.60 -15.61
CA GLY A 174 -16.11 -5.46 -16.60
C GLY A 174 -16.95 -6.69 -16.95
N THR A 175 -16.48 -7.47 -17.91
CA THR A 175 -17.11 -8.71 -18.39
C THR A 175 -16.37 -9.92 -17.85
N ASN A 176 -17.09 -10.90 -17.31
CA ASN A 176 -16.56 -12.13 -16.69
C ASN A 176 -15.42 -11.86 -15.68
N LYS A 177 -15.54 -10.77 -14.91
CA LYS A 177 -14.64 -10.45 -13.80
C LYS A 177 -14.80 -11.50 -12.70
N GLU A 178 -13.68 -11.88 -12.08
CA GLU A 178 -13.66 -12.67 -10.85
C GLU A 178 -13.54 -11.72 -9.65
N PHE A 179 -14.39 -11.92 -8.64
CA PHE A 179 -14.16 -11.40 -7.29
C PHE A 179 -14.15 -12.57 -6.33
N SER A 180 -13.27 -12.55 -5.34
CA SER A 180 -13.36 -13.48 -4.21
C SER A 180 -13.10 -12.75 -2.90
N SER A 181 -13.63 -13.31 -1.81
CA SER A 181 -13.22 -12.92 -0.45
C SER A 181 -13.13 -14.14 0.46
N LEU A 182 -12.13 -14.14 1.33
CA LEU A 182 -12.15 -14.87 2.59
C LEU A 182 -13.28 -14.33 3.48
N VAL A 183 -13.82 -15.16 4.36
CA VAL A 183 -14.74 -14.73 5.42
C VAL A 183 -14.02 -13.87 6.48
N ASP A 184 -14.72 -12.91 7.10
CA ASP A 184 -14.18 -12.03 8.16
C ASP A 184 -13.52 -12.84 9.30
N GLY A 185 -14.11 -13.98 9.64
CA GLY A 185 -13.63 -14.88 10.69
C GLY A 185 -12.49 -15.82 10.28
N PHE A 186 -11.93 -15.73 9.07
CA PHE A 186 -10.97 -16.71 8.51
C PHE A 186 -9.79 -17.01 9.45
N PHE A 187 -9.07 -15.99 9.91
CA PHE A 187 -7.93 -16.15 10.81
C PHE A 187 -8.32 -16.57 12.24
N ASN A 188 -9.60 -16.53 12.58
CA ASN A 188 -10.17 -17.09 13.80
C ASN A 188 -10.65 -18.55 13.59
N ASN A 189 -10.20 -19.22 12.53
CA ASN A 189 -10.60 -20.55 12.08
C ASN A 189 -12.12 -20.71 11.86
N GLN A 190 -12.84 -19.62 11.61
CA GLN A 190 -14.28 -19.68 11.35
C GLN A 190 -14.53 -20.10 9.90
N LYS A 191 -15.63 -20.83 9.72
CA LYS A 191 -16.13 -21.30 8.43
C LYS A 191 -17.61 -20.95 8.33
N GLY A 192 -18.03 -20.49 7.15
CA GLY A 192 -19.43 -20.47 6.79
C GLY A 192 -19.95 -21.89 6.55
N THR A 193 -21.24 -22.12 6.78
CA THR A 193 -21.91 -23.42 6.54
C THR A 193 -23.02 -23.37 5.49
N LYS A 194 -23.49 -22.17 5.14
CA LYS A 194 -24.54 -21.96 4.13
C LYS A 194 -24.58 -20.52 3.64
N ILE A 195 -24.57 -20.29 2.32
CA ILE A 195 -24.87 -18.99 1.71
C ILE A 195 -26.39 -18.76 1.67
N LYS A 196 -26.86 -17.53 1.89
CA LYS A 196 -28.30 -17.20 1.97
C LYS A 196 -28.75 -16.19 0.93
N LYS A 197 -28.00 -15.09 0.79
CA LYS A 197 -28.40 -13.94 -0.03
C LYS A 197 -27.18 -13.11 -0.42
N ILE A 198 -27.19 -12.55 -1.62
CA ILE A 198 -26.37 -11.39 -1.99
C ILE A 198 -27.29 -10.18 -2.19
N VAL A 199 -26.92 -9.03 -1.64
CA VAL A 199 -27.54 -7.73 -1.94
C VAL A 199 -26.54 -6.89 -2.71
N LEU A 200 -26.97 -6.25 -3.80
CA LEU A 200 -26.16 -5.35 -4.61
C LEU A 200 -26.82 -3.96 -4.68
N ASN A 201 -26.00 -2.94 -4.61
CA ASN A 201 -26.35 -1.53 -4.76
C ASN A 201 -25.39 -0.90 -5.78
N SER A 202 -25.89 -0.08 -6.70
CA SER A 202 -25.03 0.81 -7.49
C SER A 202 -24.44 1.91 -6.61
N ILE A 203 -23.14 2.20 -6.72
CA ILE A 203 -22.48 3.20 -5.86
C ILE A 203 -22.66 4.62 -6.41
N LYS A 204 -22.65 4.81 -7.73
CA LYS A 204 -22.65 6.14 -8.37
C LYS A 204 -24.03 6.77 -8.55
N GLY A 205 -25.10 6.13 -8.06
CA GLY A 205 -26.49 6.59 -8.20
C GLY A 205 -27.11 6.37 -9.59
N SER A 206 -26.30 6.02 -10.59
CA SER A 206 -26.71 5.36 -11.83
C SER A 206 -27.41 4.02 -11.54
N SER A 207 -28.31 3.57 -12.41
CA SER A 207 -28.61 2.13 -12.49
C SER A 207 -27.46 1.41 -13.20
N ALA A 208 -27.13 0.20 -12.74
CA ALA A 208 -26.03 -0.58 -13.29
C ALA A 208 -26.52 -1.97 -13.72
N SER A 209 -26.14 -2.43 -14.90
CA SER A 209 -26.48 -3.79 -15.33
C SER A 209 -25.49 -4.79 -14.72
N PHE A 210 -26.00 -5.88 -14.17
CA PHE A 210 -25.24 -6.95 -13.53
C PHE A 210 -25.71 -8.33 -14.00
N LYS A 211 -24.78 -9.25 -14.18
CA LYS A 211 -25.04 -10.67 -14.44
C LYS A 211 -24.08 -11.51 -13.61
N LEU A 212 -24.61 -12.31 -12.69
CA LEU A 212 -23.85 -13.39 -12.10
C LEU A 212 -23.68 -14.48 -13.17
N VAL A 213 -22.45 -14.93 -13.38
CA VAL A 213 -22.07 -15.93 -14.38
C VAL A 213 -21.81 -17.28 -13.69
N ASP A 214 -21.12 -17.24 -12.56
CA ASP A 214 -20.79 -18.40 -11.73
C ASP A 214 -20.67 -17.95 -10.26
N PHE A 215 -20.89 -18.86 -9.31
CA PHE A 215 -20.70 -18.63 -7.88
C PHE A 215 -20.22 -19.90 -7.20
N LYS A 216 -19.12 -19.81 -6.44
CA LYS A 216 -18.47 -20.93 -5.76
C LYS A 216 -18.10 -20.57 -4.34
N VAL A 217 -17.92 -21.59 -3.50
CA VAL A 217 -17.27 -21.44 -2.20
C VAL A 217 -16.22 -22.54 -2.04
N GLU A 218 -15.16 -22.24 -1.29
CA GLU A 218 -14.00 -23.12 -1.12
C GLU A 218 -13.58 -23.19 0.35
N ILE A 219 -12.89 -24.28 0.70
CA ILE A 219 -12.03 -24.31 1.88
C ILE A 219 -10.60 -24.10 1.41
N VAL A 220 -9.99 -23.01 1.87
CA VAL A 220 -8.56 -22.73 1.73
C VAL A 220 -7.88 -22.71 3.10
N SER A 221 -6.58 -22.99 3.15
CA SER A 221 -5.81 -22.91 4.40
C SER A 221 -4.56 -22.05 4.22
N VAL A 222 -4.32 -21.13 5.16
CA VAL A 222 -3.01 -20.48 5.32
C VAL A 222 -2.15 -21.37 6.23
N PRO A 223 -0.94 -21.79 5.82
CA PRO A 223 -0.10 -22.67 6.64
C PRO A 223 0.56 -21.95 7.83
N VAL A 224 0.85 -20.65 7.68
CA VAL A 224 1.50 -19.78 8.69
C VAL A 224 1.10 -18.32 8.45
N GLN A 225 1.04 -17.50 9.51
CA GLN A 225 0.75 -16.05 9.42
C GLN A 225 1.68 -15.32 8.43
N VAL A 226 2.99 -15.52 8.56
CA VAL A 226 3.98 -14.89 7.68
C VAL A 226 4.38 -15.89 6.61
N VAL A 227 4.05 -15.58 5.36
CA VAL A 227 4.42 -16.39 4.19
C VAL A 227 5.63 -15.77 3.51
N TYR A 228 6.52 -16.61 2.97
CA TYR A 228 7.85 -16.18 2.54
C TYR A 228 8.11 -16.44 1.05
N LEU A 229 8.68 -15.43 0.38
CA LEU A 229 9.45 -15.62 -0.84
C LEU A 229 10.94 -15.71 -0.48
N GLU A 230 11.67 -16.59 -1.14
CA GLU A 230 13.11 -16.77 -0.89
C GLU A 230 13.87 -17.15 -2.17
N ASN A 231 15.02 -16.52 -2.39
CA ASN A 231 15.99 -16.90 -3.43
C ASN A 231 17.42 -16.87 -2.84
N ASP A 232 18.46 -16.87 -3.67
CA ASP A 232 19.86 -16.86 -3.18
C ASP A 232 20.24 -15.57 -2.44
N TYR A 233 19.57 -14.46 -2.74
CA TYR A 233 19.92 -13.12 -2.24
C TYR A 233 19.03 -12.68 -1.06
N HIS A 234 17.73 -12.97 -1.13
CA HIS A 234 16.75 -12.42 -0.19
C HIS A 234 15.83 -13.52 0.39
N LYS A 235 15.40 -13.31 1.64
CA LYS A 235 14.19 -13.91 2.20
C LYS A 235 13.26 -12.77 2.62
N VAL A 236 12.02 -12.77 2.12
CA VAL A 236 11.04 -11.69 2.28
C VAL A 236 9.76 -12.26 2.87
N GLY A 237 9.31 -11.72 4.00
CA GLY A 237 8.13 -12.17 4.73
C GLY A 237 6.96 -11.21 4.58
N ILE A 238 5.83 -11.76 4.13
CA ILE A 238 4.55 -11.11 3.87
C ILE A 238 3.61 -11.50 5.01
N ASP A 239 3.14 -10.54 5.81
CA ASP A 239 2.36 -10.80 7.02
C ASP A 239 0.85 -10.80 6.74
N LEU A 240 0.24 -11.98 6.73
CA LEU A 240 -1.17 -12.15 6.40
C LEU A 240 -2.13 -11.70 7.51
N LEU A 241 -1.67 -11.40 8.72
CA LEU A 241 -2.50 -10.65 9.68
C LEU A 241 -2.40 -9.15 9.46
N TRP A 242 -1.27 -8.61 9.01
CA TRP A 242 -1.10 -7.19 8.74
C TRP A 242 -1.28 -6.87 7.25
N GLY A 243 -2.47 -7.18 6.72
CA GLY A 243 -2.89 -6.82 5.37
C GLY A 243 -1.98 -7.31 4.24
N GLY A 244 -1.12 -8.30 4.49
CA GLY A 244 -0.11 -8.81 3.58
C GLY A 244 1.00 -7.80 3.27
N ALA A 245 1.26 -6.83 4.15
CA ALA A 245 2.42 -5.95 4.04
C ALA A 245 3.73 -6.72 4.30
N ILE A 246 4.86 -6.18 3.85
CA ILE A 246 6.17 -6.79 4.14
C ILE A 246 6.59 -6.38 5.55
N ASN A 247 6.78 -7.36 6.43
CA ASN A 247 7.28 -7.16 7.80
C ASN A 247 8.74 -7.64 7.99
N TYR A 248 9.28 -8.36 7.01
CA TYR A 248 10.59 -9.02 7.10
C TYR A 248 11.35 -8.96 5.77
N ILE A 249 12.58 -8.44 5.79
CA ILE A 249 13.55 -8.59 4.70
C ILE A 249 14.91 -8.96 5.28
N LYS A 250 15.40 -10.15 4.89
CA LYS A 250 16.74 -10.64 5.16
C LYS A 250 17.58 -10.64 3.89
N ASP A 251 18.77 -10.07 3.99
CA ASP A 251 19.87 -10.30 3.05
C ASP A 251 20.57 -11.63 3.40
N LYS A 252 20.49 -12.61 2.50
CA LYS A 252 21.13 -13.92 2.66
C LYS A 252 22.61 -13.92 2.28
N THR A 253 23.08 -12.88 1.61
CA THR A 253 24.50 -12.68 1.25
C THR A 253 25.29 -11.97 2.34
N SER A 254 24.61 -11.31 3.28
CA SER A 254 25.19 -10.62 4.44
C SER A 254 26.17 -11.51 5.24
N LYS A 255 27.07 -10.84 5.96
CA LYS A 255 28.04 -11.47 6.88
C LYS A 255 27.82 -11.03 8.33
N ASP A 256 26.92 -10.08 8.58
CA ASP A 256 26.47 -9.77 9.93
C ASP A 256 25.34 -10.74 10.33
N GLY A 257 25.71 -11.80 11.05
CA GLY A 257 24.76 -12.80 11.56
C GLY A 257 23.76 -12.27 12.61
N GLN A 258 23.82 -11.00 12.99
CA GLN A 258 22.86 -10.35 13.89
C GLN A 258 21.82 -9.49 13.15
N LEU A 259 21.96 -9.27 11.83
CA LEU A 259 20.99 -8.55 11.00
C LEU A 259 20.06 -9.55 10.28
N ASP A 260 19.18 -10.21 11.04
CA ASP A 260 18.23 -11.17 10.48
C ASP A 260 17.05 -10.50 9.73
N ASN A 261 16.68 -9.28 10.12
CA ASN A 261 15.65 -8.47 9.45
C ASN A 261 16.08 -7.00 9.43
N LEU A 262 15.97 -6.35 8.28
CA LEU A 262 16.33 -4.94 8.08
C LEU A 262 15.14 -3.99 8.27
N LEU A 263 13.90 -4.50 8.34
CA LEU A 263 12.68 -3.69 8.51
C LEU A 263 12.32 -3.46 9.98
N ASN A 264 11.66 -2.35 10.27
CA ASN A 264 10.86 -2.26 11.50
C ASN A 264 9.53 -3.01 11.28
N ARG A 265 8.95 -3.53 12.37
CA ARG A 265 7.66 -4.24 12.41
C ARG A 265 7.06 -4.19 13.82
N ALA A 266 7.16 -3.02 14.46
CA ALA A 266 6.76 -2.83 15.86
C ALA A 266 5.25 -2.61 16.05
N ASP A 267 4.51 -2.24 14.99
CA ASP A 267 3.06 -2.20 14.91
C ASP A 267 2.59 -2.30 13.44
N THR A 268 1.27 -2.28 13.23
CA THR A 268 0.60 -2.22 11.93
C THR A 268 0.93 -1.00 11.07
N GLY A 269 1.42 0.09 11.67
CA GLY A 269 1.79 1.33 10.97
C GLY A 269 3.21 1.31 10.40
N ARG A 270 4.11 0.53 11.01
CA ARG A 270 5.55 0.55 10.72
C ARG A 270 6.00 -0.72 10.02
N LEU A 271 5.76 -0.77 8.70
CA LEU A 271 6.02 -1.89 7.79
C LEU A 271 6.58 -1.36 6.45
N VAL A 272 6.67 -2.19 5.41
CA VAL A 272 6.72 -1.67 4.02
C VAL A 272 5.37 -1.91 3.36
N GLN A 273 4.64 -0.81 3.12
CA GLN A 273 3.21 -0.86 2.86
C GLN A 273 2.61 0.32 2.08
N GLN A 274 1.44 0.07 1.47
CA GLN A 274 0.63 1.13 0.86
C GLN A 274 -0.03 2.02 1.94
N SER A 275 0.02 3.34 1.73
CA SER A 275 -0.58 4.37 2.58
C SER A 275 -0.94 5.59 1.71
N TYR A 276 -2.14 6.14 1.88
CA TYR A 276 -2.67 7.22 1.03
C TYR A 276 -3.39 8.31 1.83
N TYR A 277 -3.49 9.52 1.30
CA TYR A 277 -4.17 10.64 1.97
C TYR A 277 -5.33 11.16 1.12
N GLY A 278 -6.55 10.97 1.63
CA GLY A 278 -7.80 11.40 1.01
C GLY A 278 -8.32 12.75 1.52
N THR A 279 -9.65 12.85 1.60
CA THR A 279 -10.33 14.10 1.99
C THR A 279 -10.31 14.37 3.51
N MET A 280 -10.61 15.60 3.89
CA MET A 280 -11.00 16.02 5.25
C MET A 280 -12.41 16.64 5.25
N ASP A 281 -13.07 16.70 4.09
CA ASP A 281 -14.35 17.35 3.89
C ASP A 281 -15.51 16.32 3.96
N PRO A 282 -16.72 16.72 4.40
CA PRO A 282 -17.90 15.84 4.40
C PRO A 282 -18.19 15.25 3.00
N PRO A 283 -18.73 14.01 2.91
CA PRO A 283 -19.35 13.22 3.98
C PRO A 283 -18.37 12.37 4.82
N TYR A 284 -17.06 12.48 4.62
CA TYR A 284 -16.09 11.87 5.53
C TYR A 284 -16.12 12.55 6.91
N VAL A 285 -16.04 11.76 7.97
CA VAL A 285 -15.85 12.24 9.34
C VAL A 285 -14.36 12.16 9.66
N LYS A 286 -13.73 13.32 9.85
CA LYS A 286 -12.28 13.43 10.15
C LYS A 286 -11.88 12.50 11.28
N GLY A 287 -10.77 11.80 11.09
CA GLY A 287 -10.12 11.01 12.13
C GLY A 287 -9.30 11.89 13.06
N GLU A 288 -8.56 11.25 13.94
CA GLU A 288 -7.60 11.89 14.85
C GLU A 288 -6.26 11.15 14.79
N PHE A 289 -5.15 11.87 14.88
CA PHE A 289 -3.84 11.26 15.15
C PHE A 289 -2.93 12.20 15.96
N MET A 290 -2.40 11.70 17.08
CA MET A 290 -1.57 12.44 18.03
C MET A 290 -2.18 13.78 18.48
N GLY A 291 -3.52 13.82 18.63
CA GLY A 291 -4.29 15.01 19.02
C GLY A 291 -4.68 15.95 17.87
N ASN A 292 -4.36 15.62 16.62
CA ASN A 292 -4.64 16.45 15.44
C ASN A 292 -5.76 15.85 14.59
N GLU A 293 -6.54 16.66 13.86
CA GLU A 293 -7.48 16.16 12.85
C GLU A 293 -6.75 15.40 11.74
N TRP A 294 -7.28 14.24 11.33
CA TRP A 294 -6.64 13.38 10.32
C TRP A 294 -7.51 13.19 9.06
N PRO A 295 -6.94 13.28 7.84
CA PRO A 295 -7.61 12.92 6.59
C PRO A 295 -7.97 11.43 6.53
N TYR A 296 -8.84 11.07 5.59
CA TYR A 296 -9.21 9.68 5.28
C TYR A 296 -7.99 8.92 4.75
N ASN A 297 -7.36 8.10 5.59
CA ASN A 297 -6.01 7.56 5.37
C ASN A 297 -6.02 6.02 5.46
N PRO A 298 -6.17 5.30 4.32
CA PRO A 298 -6.17 3.85 4.32
C PRO A 298 -4.71 3.39 4.48
N VAL A 299 -4.46 2.49 5.42
CA VAL A 299 -3.13 1.91 5.64
C VAL A 299 -3.22 0.41 5.51
N GLN A 300 -2.30 -0.19 4.74
CA GLN A 300 -2.39 -1.60 4.35
C GLN A 300 -2.42 -2.53 5.56
N GLY A 301 -1.54 -2.34 6.54
CA GLY A 301 -1.37 -3.22 7.69
C GLY A 301 -2.49 -3.11 8.73
N GLY A 302 -3.01 -1.91 8.95
CA GLY A 302 -3.98 -1.65 10.01
C GLY A 302 -4.08 -0.18 10.41
N ASP A 303 -4.55 0.08 11.63
CA ASP A 303 -4.75 1.44 12.16
C ASP A 303 -3.87 1.78 13.38
N LYS A 304 -3.98 3.03 13.88
CA LYS A 304 -3.26 3.54 15.05
C LYS A 304 -3.55 2.79 16.36
N GLY A 305 -4.63 2.00 16.41
CA GLY A 305 -4.99 1.13 17.52
C GLY A 305 -4.36 -0.25 17.45
N ASN A 306 -3.51 -0.50 16.45
CA ASN A 306 -2.93 -1.80 16.12
C ASN A 306 -3.98 -2.87 15.76
N ASN A 307 -5.17 -2.46 15.29
CA ASN A 307 -6.13 -3.35 14.66
C ASN A 307 -5.64 -3.72 13.26
N SER A 308 -6.00 -4.90 12.79
CA SER A 308 -5.43 -5.54 11.60
C SER A 308 -6.35 -5.47 10.38
N SER A 309 -5.82 -5.09 9.22
CA SER A 309 -6.59 -5.04 7.96
C SER A 309 -6.96 -6.44 7.45
N LYS A 310 -8.22 -6.63 7.05
CA LYS A 310 -8.72 -7.92 6.51
C LYS A 310 -8.01 -8.29 5.21
N ILE A 311 -7.47 -9.51 5.13
CA ILE A 311 -7.17 -10.16 3.84
C ILE A 311 -8.48 -10.53 3.16
N VAL A 312 -8.63 -10.07 1.92
CA VAL A 312 -9.76 -10.36 1.04
C VAL A 312 -9.41 -11.57 0.20
N ASP A 313 -8.28 -11.57 -0.50
CA ASP A 313 -7.78 -12.74 -1.23
C ASP A 313 -6.26 -12.85 -1.13
N PHE A 314 -5.73 -14.05 -1.34
CA PHE A 314 -4.30 -14.30 -1.52
C PHE A 314 -4.08 -15.41 -2.54
N LYS A 315 -2.94 -15.38 -3.25
CA LYS A 315 -2.47 -16.50 -4.07
C LYS A 315 -0.97 -16.66 -3.83
N ILE A 316 -0.55 -17.81 -3.27
CA ILE A 316 0.81 -18.03 -2.77
C ILE A 316 1.52 -19.08 -3.64
N TYR A 317 2.39 -18.61 -4.53
CA TYR A 317 3.22 -19.42 -5.41
C TYR A 317 4.69 -19.31 -5.01
N LYS A 318 5.55 -20.18 -5.55
CA LYS A 318 7.00 -20.13 -5.32
C LYS A 318 7.65 -18.91 -6.01
N GLU A 319 7.05 -18.48 -7.12
CA GLU A 319 7.56 -17.42 -7.99
C GLU A 319 6.97 -16.04 -7.67
N TYR A 320 5.83 -16.00 -6.95
CA TYR A 320 5.19 -14.76 -6.48
C TYR A 320 4.15 -14.99 -5.37
N ILE A 321 3.88 -13.93 -4.61
CA ILE A 321 2.73 -13.88 -3.69
C ILE A 321 1.86 -12.70 -4.10
N TYR A 322 0.59 -12.97 -4.42
CA TYR A 322 -0.45 -11.96 -4.59
C TYR A 322 -1.26 -11.83 -3.30
N ILE A 323 -1.56 -10.59 -2.93
CA ILE A 323 -2.43 -10.20 -1.81
C ILE A 323 -3.49 -9.22 -2.34
N LYS A 324 -4.71 -9.36 -1.83
CA LYS A 324 -5.74 -8.32 -1.81
C LYS A 324 -6.22 -8.14 -0.38
N CYS A 325 -6.18 -6.92 0.16
CA CYS A 325 -6.68 -6.60 1.49
C CYS A 325 -7.69 -5.43 1.44
N ARG A 326 -8.50 -5.33 2.50
CA ARG A 326 -9.38 -4.20 2.78
C ARG A 326 -8.75 -3.37 3.92
N PRO A 327 -8.07 -2.26 3.61
CA PRO A 327 -7.30 -1.50 4.61
C PRO A 327 -8.20 -0.78 5.62
N LEU A 328 -7.69 -0.57 6.83
CA LEU A 328 -8.32 0.25 7.87
C LEU A 328 -7.97 1.74 7.70
N ASP A 329 -8.81 2.62 8.25
CA ASP A 329 -8.54 4.07 8.31
C ASP A 329 -7.68 4.40 9.54
N TRP A 330 -6.45 4.86 9.32
CA TRP A 330 -5.46 5.14 10.37
C TRP A 330 -5.96 6.14 11.43
N GLY A 331 -6.76 7.13 11.01
CA GLY A 331 -7.30 8.15 11.93
C GLY A 331 -8.41 7.65 12.85
N HIS A 332 -8.95 6.45 12.60
CA HIS A 332 -10.07 5.85 13.33
C HIS A 332 -9.58 4.63 14.16
N ILE A 333 -10.51 3.82 14.68
CA ILE A 333 -10.20 2.57 15.41
C ILE A 333 -11.14 1.47 14.90
N ASN A 334 -10.54 0.44 14.32
CA ASN A 334 -11.17 -0.71 13.66
C ASN A 334 -12.24 -0.34 12.62
N THR A 335 -11.97 0.66 11.78
CA THR A 335 -12.86 1.13 10.70
C THR A 335 -12.37 0.66 9.33
N PRO A 336 -12.99 -0.35 8.69
CA PRO A 336 -12.62 -0.79 7.34
C PRO A 336 -13.01 0.22 6.28
N THR A 337 -12.03 0.70 5.51
CA THR A 337 -12.28 1.68 4.44
C THR A 337 -13.06 1.10 3.26
N PHE A 338 -13.63 1.96 2.42
CA PHE A 338 -14.36 1.56 1.20
C PHE A 338 -13.40 1.25 0.03
N ARG A 339 -12.35 0.47 0.26
CA ARG A 339 -11.18 0.36 -0.63
C ARG A 339 -10.66 -1.06 -0.73
N TYR A 340 -9.92 -1.34 -1.79
CA TYR A 340 -8.99 -2.47 -1.84
C TYR A 340 -7.57 -1.99 -2.13
N MET A 341 -6.63 -2.60 -1.43
CA MET A 341 -5.20 -2.58 -1.74
C MET A 341 -4.82 -3.98 -2.24
N GLU A 342 -4.06 -4.01 -3.33
CA GLU A 342 -3.56 -5.22 -3.96
C GLU A 342 -2.05 -5.10 -4.13
N ASN A 343 -1.32 -6.18 -3.89
CA ASN A 343 0.12 -6.25 -4.02
C ASN A 343 0.53 -7.57 -4.66
N GLU A 344 1.49 -7.53 -5.58
CA GLU A 344 2.17 -8.70 -6.12
C GLU A 344 3.66 -8.62 -5.79
N TYR A 345 4.13 -9.52 -4.94
CA TYR A 345 5.51 -9.63 -4.48
C TYR A 345 6.27 -10.64 -5.33
N ARG A 346 7.46 -10.29 -5.84
CA ARG A 346 8.34 -11.16 -6.63
C ARG A 346 9.81 -10.97 -6.26
N LEU A 347 10.63 -12.01 -6.47
CA LEU A 347 12.09 -11.93 -6.37
C LEU A 347 12.72 -12.13 -7.75
N GLN A 348 13.53 -11.16 -8.19
CA GLN A 348 14.23 -11.15 -9.48
C GLN A 348 15.72 -10.91 -9.25
N GLY A 349 16.46 -12.00 -9.00
CA GLY A 349 17.88 -11.94 -8.62
C GLY A 349 18.09 -11.09 -7.35
N LYS A 350 18.85 -9.99 -7.49
CA LYS A 350 19.11 -9.01 -6.42
C LYS A 350 17.93 -8.07 -6.12
N THR A 351 16.83 -8.12 -6.88
CA THR A 351 15.74 -7.16 -6.75
C THR A 351 14.49 -7.83 -6.20
N ILE A 352 13.96 -7.29 -5.10
CA ILE A 352 12.58 -7.54 -4.66
C ILE A 352 11.72 -6.57 -5.46
N VAL A 353 10.75 -7.09 -6.21
CA VAL A 353 9.82 -6.30 -7.03
C VAL A 353 8.44 -6.36 -6.37
N VAL A 354 7.81 -5.20 -6.21
CA VAL A 354 6.43 -5.13 -5.72
C VAL A 354 5.59 -4.30 -6.68
N ASN A 355 4.66 -4.96 -7.37
CA ASN A 355 3.59 -4.29 -8.10
C ASN A 355 2.46 -3.99 -7.12
N ASN A 356 1.93 -2.78 -7.13
CA ASN A 356 0.88 -2.34 -6.21
C ASN A 356 -0.27 -1.79 -7.01
N ARG A 357 -1.49 -2.06 -6.54
CA ARG A 357 -2.74 -1.57 -7.10
C ARG A 357 -3.65 -1.13 -5.97
N PHE A 358 -4.38 -0.04 -6.20
CA PHE A 358 -5.31 0.56 -5.26
C PHE A 358 -6.59 0.95 -5.99
N VAL A 359 -7.74 0.75 -5.35
CA VAL A 359 -9.04 1.22 -5.86
C VAL A 359 -9.96 1.66 -4.71
N ASP A 360 -10.58 2.82 -4.88
CA ASP A 360 -11.45 3.47 -3.90
C ASP A 360 -12.91 3.51 -4.39
N PHE A 361 -13.82 3.03 -3.54
CA PHE A 361 -15.25 2.94 -3.79
C PHE A 361 -16.07 3.92 -2.92
N SER A 362 -15.41 4.80 -2.14
CA SER A 362 -16.08 5.72 -1.19
C SER A 362 -16.95 6.78 -1.87
N GLY A 363 -16.63 7.17 -3.11
CA GLY A 363 -17.24 8.31 -3.77
C GLY A 363 -16.85 9.66 -3.18
N TYR A 364 -15.87 9.70 -2.26
CA TYR A 364 -15.41 10.93 -1.64
C TYR A 364 -14.63 11.80 -2.63
N LYS A 365 -14.85 13.11 -2.57
CA LYS A 365 -14.07 14.11 -3.32
C LYS A 365 -12.77 14.39 -2.56
N ALA A 366 -11.66 13.92 -3.11
CA ALA A 366 -10.33 14.25 -2.62
C ALA A 366 -9.88 15.63 -3.17
N LYS A 367 -8.69 16.04 -2.75
CA LYS A 367 -7.90 17.14 -3.32
C LYS A 367 -6.50 16.59 -3.55
N PRO A 368 -5.68 17.16 -4.45
CA PRO A 368 -4.28 16.74 -4.61
C PRO A 368 -3.54 16.78 -3.26
N ARG A 369 -2.84 15.69 -2.94
CA ARG A 369 -1.96 15.56 -1.77
C ARG A 369 -0.74 14.72 -2.16
N HIS A 370 0.32 14.82 -1.35
CA HIS A 370 1.39 13.82 -1.41
C HIS A 370 0.85 12.44 -1.03
N GLN A 371 1.26 11.40 -1.76
CA GLN A 371 0.88 10.01 -1.57
C GLN A 371 2.14 9.15 -1.35
N GLU A 372 2.09 8.16 -0.45
CA GLU A 372 3.29 7.39 -0.03
C GLU A 372 3.46 6.14 -0.89
N LEU A 373 4.59 6.07 -1.60
CA LEU A 373 4.81 5.11 -2.69
C LEU A 373 6.12 4.29 -2.51
N PRO A 374 6.23 3.36 -1.55
CA PRO A 374 5.33 3.08 -0.42
C PRO A 374 5.74 3.89 0.82
N ALA A 375 5.05 3.69 1.94
CA ALA A 375 5.62 3.94 3.26
C ALA A 375 6.65 2.84 3.58
N PHE A 376 7.85 3.21 4.07
CA PHE A 376 8.98 2.29 4.23
C PHE A 376 9.72 2.51 5.56
N TYR A 377 9.53 1.59 6.51
CA TYR A 377 10.10 1.67 7.86
C TYR A 377 11.22 0.64 8.10
N VAL A 378 12.35 1.09 8.63
CA VAL A 378 13.55 0.24 8.85
C VAL A 378 14.15 0.40 10.25
N ILE A 379 14.85 -0.65 10.70
CA ILE A 379 15.49 -0.69 12.02
C ILE A 379 16.38 0.54 12.27
N SER A 380 16.40 1.04 13.50
CA SER A 380 17.12 2.27 13.86
C SER A 380 18.65 2.12 13.72
N TYR A 381 19.20 0.89 13.70
CA TYR A 381 20.61 0.59 13.42
C TYR A 381 21.14 1.18 12.09
N LEU A 382 20.30 1.22 11.04
CA LEU A 382 20.67 1.74 9.71
C LEU A 382 20.63 3.27 9.72
N HIS A 383 21.66 3.87 10.34
CA HIS A 383 21.64 5.23 10.85
C HIS A 383 22.04 6.34 9.85
N THR A 384 22.25 6.03 8.58
CA THR A 384 22.51 7.03 7.54
C THR A 384 21.50 6.89 6.39
N PHE A 385 20.73 7.95 6.14
CA PHE A 385 19.90 8.07 4.94
C PHE A 385 20.78 8.54 3.77
N VAL A 386 20.64 7.90 2.62
CA VAL A 386 21.44 8.17 1.41
C VAL A 386 20.51 8.26 0.20
N PHE A 387 20.73 9.25 -0.65
CA PHE A 387 19.99 9.40 -1.90
C PHE A 387 20.83 10.15 -2.94
N TYR A 388 20.40 10.12 -4.18
CA TYR A 388 21.01 10.89 -5.25
C TYR A 388 20.13 12.08 -5.68
N ASN A 389 20.74 13.23 -5.94
CA ASN A 389 20.03 14.42 -6.43
C ASN A 389 20.92 15.36 -7.27
N GLY A 390 21.98 14.82 -7.88
CA GLY A 390 22.97 15.56 -8.67
C GLY A 390 22.45 15.97 -10.07
N ALA A 391 23.37 16.33 -10.96
CA ALA A 391 23.01 16.80 -12.31
C ALA A 391 22.96 15.69 -13.37
N LYS A 392 23.56 14.54 -13.06
CA LYS A 392 24.00 13.49 -13.99
C LYS A 392 23.51 12.09 -13.53
N PRO A 393 22.19 11.83 -13.55
CA PRO A 393 21.63 10.57 -13.07
C PRO A 393 22.29 9.38 -13.77
N TRP A 394 22.65 8.37 -13.00
CA TRP A 394 23.30 7.13 -13.44
C TRP A 394 24.73 7.27 -14.01
N GLU A 395 25.34 8.47 -14.00
CA GLU A 395 26.76 8.68 -14.34
C GLU A 395 27.71 8.48 -13.12
N ASN A 396 27.23 7.89 -12.03
CA ASN A 396 27.94 7.75 -10.75
C ASN A 396 28.31 9.08 -10.04
N ASP A 397 27.63 10.19 -10.37
CA ASP A 397 27.78 11.49 -9.69
C ASP A 397 27.40 11.43 -8.19
N THR A 398 27.88 12.39 -7.40
CA THR A 398 28.01 12.35 -5.94
C THR A 398 26.69 12.09 -5.18
N LEU A 399 26.72 11.17 -4.21
CA LEU A 399 25.58 10.86 -3.34
C LEU A 399 25.45 11.83 -2.16
N THR A 400 24.22 12.10 -1.73
CA THR A 400 23.91 12.89 -0.54
C THR A 400 23.68 11.98 0.66
N TYR A 401 24.34 12.27 1.79
CA TYR A 401 24.24 11.52 3.05
C TYR A 401 23.61 12.40 4.14
N LYS A 402 22.67 11.86 4.92
CA LYS A 402 22.01 12.52 6.06
C LYS A 402 22.02 11.58 7.27
N ARG A 403 22.63 12.00 8.39
CA ARG A 403 22.84 11.14 9.59
C ARG A 403 21.99 11.51 10.80
N ASN A 404 21.60 12.78 10.89
CA ASN A 404 20.78 13.32 11.98
C ASN A 404 19.48 13.85 11.36
N LEU A 405 18.51 12.97 11.15
CA LEU A 405 17.16 13.34 10.73
C LEU A 405 16.22 13.21 11.92
N ASP A 406 15.41 14.25 12.14
CA ASP A 406 14.39 14.32 13.18
C ASP A 406 13.07 13.64 12.72
N PHE A 407 12.00 13.85 13.49
CA PHE A 407 10.66 13.41 13.09
C PHE A 407 10.20 14.11 11.81
N TRP A 408 9.50 13.36 10.94
CA TRP A 408 9.09 13.81 9.62
C TRP A 408 7.74 14.55 9.63
N GLY A 409 6.86 14.25 10.60
CA GLY A 409 5.52 14.82 10.67
C GLY A 409 5.55 16.33 10.92
N GLY A 410 5.16 17.12 9.91
CA GLY A 410 5.16 18.58 9.96
C GLY A 410 6.53 19.25 9.82
N ASN A 411 7.60 18.48 9.57
CA ASN A 411 8.97 18.99 9.50
C ASN A 411 9.38 19.28 8.03
N PRO A 412 9.61 20.55 7.62
CA PRO A 412 9.99 20.86 6.24
C PRO A 412 11.37 20.30 5.85
N ASP A 413 12.31 20.18 6.79
CA ASP A 413 13.67 19.67 6.52
C ASP A 413 13.71 18.15 6.26
N ALA A 414 12.59 17.46 6.44
CA ALA A 414 12.40 16.05 6.07
C ALA A 414 12.05 15.84 4.57
N TYR A 415 11.71 16.90 3.83
CA TYR A 415 11.23 16.83 2.44
C TYR A 415 12.38 17.06 1.44
N PHE A 416 12.97 15.98 0.93
CA PHE A 416 14.04 16.04 -0.06
C PHE A 416 13.46 16.04 -1.49
N ASN A 417 13.19 17.24 -2.02
CA ASN A 417 12.69 17.44 -3.39
C ASN A 417 13.64 16.85 -4.44
N VAL A 418 13.10 16.01 -5.32
CA VAL A 418 13.83 15.46 -6.47
C VAL A 418 14.03 16.55 -7.51
N ARG A 419 15.28 16.71 -7.96
CA ARG A 419 15.64 17.65 -9.04
C ARG A 419 14.90 17.32 -10.33
N GLN A 420 14.33 18.33 -10.99
CA GLN A 420 13.71 18.17 -12.30
C GLN A 420 14.66 17.45 -13.30
N GLY A 421 14.17 16.37 -13.92
CA GLY A 421 14.94 15.54 -14.85
C GLY A 421 15.81 14.46 -14.20
N ASN A 422 15.93 14.41 -12.86
CA ASN A 422 16.60 13.31 -12.18
C ASN A 422 15.73 12.04 -12.26
N THR A 423 16.13 11.05 -13.05
CA THR A 423 15.50 9.72 -13.10
C THR A 423 16.01 8.77 -12.02
N GLU A 424 17.15 9.08 -11.42
CA GLU A 424 17.79 8.33 -10.34
C GLU A 424 17.12 8.68 -8.99
N THR A 425 15.89 8.17 -8.86
CA THR A 425 14.93 8.46 -7.78
C THR A 425 14.92 7.41 -6.66
N TRP A 426 16.08 6.79 -6.41
CA TRP A 426 16.24 5.82 -5.33
C TRP A 426 16.81 6.48 -4.06
N CYS A 427 16.58 5.81 -2.94
CA CYS A 427 17.14 6.14 -1.63
C CYS A 427 17.54 4.88 -0.87
N ALA A 428 18.28 5.02 0.22
CA ALA A 428 18.71 3.92 1.07
C ALA A 428 18.88 4.34 2.52
N TRP A 429 18.81 3.37 3.42
CA TRP A 429 19.22 3.49 4.81
C TRP A 429 20.36 2.49 5.06
N VAL A 430 21.51 2.99 5.53
CA VAL A 430 22.75 2.21 5.69
C VAL A 430 23.41 2.43 7.05
N ASP A 431 24.26 1.48 7.45
CA ASP A 431 25.10 1.54 8.63
C ASP A 431 26.38 2.38 8.44
N SER A 432 27.31 2.31 9.39
CA SER A 432 28.58 3.04 9.35
C SER A 432 29.59 2.51 8.32
N ASN A 433 29.26 1.41 7.64
CA ASN A 433 30.06 0.75 6.62
C ASN A 433 29.43 0.91 5.23
N ASP A 434 28.42 1.78 5.09
CA ASP A 434 27.56 1.94 3.91
C ASP A 434 26.87 0.63 3.47
N TYR A 435 26.59 -0.28 4.41
CA TYR A 435 25.77 -1.48 4.18
C TYR A 435 24.33 -1.27 4.68
N GLY A 436 23.34 -1.69 3.91
CA GLY A 436 21.94 -1.65 4.36
C GLY A 436 20.93 -2.03 3.29
N ILE A 437 19.84 -1.26 3.21
CA ILE A 437 18.69 -1.52 2.35
C ILE A 437 18.32 -0.27 1.53
N GLY A 438 18.06 -0.47 0.23
CA GLY A 438 17.64 0.55 -0.71
C GLY A 438 16.20 0.38 -1.17
N LEU A 439 15.57 1.49 -1.55
CA LEU A 439 14.24 1.59 -2.13
C LEU A 439 14.29 2.48 -3.39
N PHE A 440 13.73 1.99 -4.49
CA PHE A 440 13.58 2.73 -5.74
C PHE A 440 12.11 2.73 -6.17
N THR A 441 11.53 3.92 -6.30
CA THR A 441 10.21 4.13 -6.89
C THR A 441 10.36 5.14 -8.02
N PRO A 442 10.18 4.73 -9.30
CA PRO A 442 10.32 5.65 -10.42
C PRO A 442 9.35 6.83 -10.38
N ASN A 443 9.75 7.95 -10.98
CA ASN A 443 8.91 9.13 -11.24
C ASN A 443 8.29 9.73 -9.96
N VAL A 444 9.04 9.79 -8.86
CA VAL A 444 8.64 10.49 -7.63
C VAL A 444 9.21 11.92 -7.60
N GLU A 445 8.50 12.80 -6.90
CA GLU A 445 8.79 14.24 -6.83
C GLU A 445 9.59 14.61 -5.58
N ILE A 446 9.43 13.84 -4.49
CA ILE A 446 10.04 14.11 -3.18
C ILE A 446 10.38 12.77 -2.51
N LEU A 447 11.45 12.74 -1.73
CA LEU A 447 11.70 11.71 -0.73
C LEU A 447 11.43 12.34 0.65
N LEU A 448 10.37 11.91 1.34
CA LEU A 448 10.10 12.30 2.73
C LEU A 448 10.80 11.32 3.66
N ALA A 449 11.83 11.75 4.41
CA ALA A 449 12.60 10.85 5.28
C ALA A 449 12.88 11.43 6.67
N GLY A 450 12.82 10.58 7.70
CA GLY A 450 12.97 11.00 9.09
C GLY A 450 13.07 9.84 10.08
N ARG A 451 12.87 10.14 11.37
CA ARG A 451 12.98 9.19 12.48
C ARG A 451 11.89 9.35 13.53
N PHE A 452 11.45 8.24 14.11
CA PHE A 452 10.72 8.25 15.37
C PHE A 452 11.67 7.69 16.44
N GLY A 453 12.30 8.58 17.20
CA GLY A 453 13.38 8.24 18.15
C GLY A 453 14.65 7.69 17.46
N TYR A 454 15.69 7.44 18.26
CA TYR A 454 16.91 6.79 17.80
C TYR A 454 17.63 6.08 18.95
N ASN A 455 18.08 4.85 18.72
CA ASN A 455 18.85 4.05 19.68
C ASN A 455 19.79 3.01 19.04
N GLY A 456 19.94 3.00 17.70
CA GLY A 456 20.80 2.05 16.98
C GLY A 456 20.38 0.57 17.09
N SER A 457 19.12 0.28 17.46
CA SER A 457 18.61 -1.07 17.65
C SER A 457 18.57 -1.89 16.36
N LYS A 458 18.99 -3.15 16.47
CA LYS A 458 18.77 -4.21 15.46
C LYS A 458 17.46 -4.98 15.66
N ASP A 459 16.75 -4.78 16.77
CA ASP A 459 15.46 -5.43 17.04
C ASP A 459 14.35 -4.85 16.14
N PRO A 460 13.71 -5.66 15.29
CA PRO A 460 12.60 -5.21 14.42
C PRO A 460 11.34 -4.81 15.19
N GLY A 461 11.14 -5.29 16.41
CA GLY A 461 10.02 -4.91 17.29
C GLY A 461 10.24 -3.61 18.05
N ASN A 462 11.38 -2.95 17.88
CA ASN A 462 11.75 -1.80 18.68
C ASN A 462 10.90 -0.56 18.36
N SER A 463 10.61 0.26 19.37
CA SER A 463 9.85 1.50 19.18
C SER A 463 10.58 2.52 18.31
N ALA A 464 11.91 2.53 18.29
CA ALA A 464 12.68 3.43 17.45
C ALA A 464 12.80 2.94 16.00
N THR A 465 12.48 3.81 15.03
CA THR A 465 12.53 3.48 13.60
C THR A 465 13.06 4.63 12.77
N ASN A 466 13.78 4.29 11.69
CA ASN A 466 13.96 5.18 10.56
C ASN A 466 12.74 5.06 9.63
N TYR A 467 12.47 6.10 8.84
CA TYR A 467 11.35 6.16 7.89
C TYR A 467 11.77 6.82 6.58
N VAL A 468 11.27 6.30 5.46
CA VAL A 468 11.16 7.06 4.21
C VAL A 468 9.85 6.75 3.49
N ALA A 469 9.30 7.73 2.78
CA ALA A 469 8.34 7.51 1.71
C ALA A 469 8.75 8.32 0.46
N PRO A 470 8.92 7.66 -0.70
CA PRO A 470 8.90 8.32 -1.99
C PRO A 470 7.49 8.86 -2.28
N LEU A 471 7.38 10.12 -2.70
CA LEU A 471 6.10 10.83 -2.84
C LEU A 471 5.82 11.26 -4.29
N ARG A 472 4.53 11.21 -4.67
CA ARG A 472 3.97 11.98 -5.79
C ARG A 472 2.79 12.81 -5.31
N THR A 473 2.49 13.92 -5.97
CA THR A 473 1.42 14.84 -5.59
C THR A 473 0.22 14.69 -6.52
N PHE A 474 -0.80 13.94 -6.10
CA PHE A 474 -2.00 13.71 -6.91
C PHE A 474 -3.27 13.50 -6.07
N GLU A 475 -4.42 13.57 -6.75
CA GLU A 475 -5.73 13.34 -6.16
C GLU A 475 -6.06 11.84 -6.18
N MET A 476 -6.33 11.25 -5.01
CA MET A 476 -6.88 9.88 -4.91
C MET A 476 -8.36 9.89 -5.29
N LYS A 477 -8.65 9.71 -6.58
CA LYS A 477 -10.01 9.67 -7.11
C LYS A 477 -10.72 8.37 -6.71
N SER A 478 -12.02 8.46 -6.42
CA SER A 478 -12.88 7.27 -6.37
C SER A 478 -13.15 6.71 -7.78
N PHE A 479 -13.26 5.39 -7.89
CA PHE A 479 -13.62 4.65 -9.11
C PHE A 479 -12.61 4.72 -10.27
N GLU A 480 -11.37 5.15 -10.00
CA GLU A 480 -10.23 5.15 -10.92
C GLU A 480 -9.07 4.37 -10.25
N PRO A 481 -8.73 3.15 -10.71
CA PRO A 481 -7.64 2.38 -10.13
C PRO A 481 -6.29 3.06 -10.31
N PHE A 482 -5.47 3.09 -9.25
CA PHE A 482 -4.11 3.59 -9.27
C PHE A 482 -3.12 2.43 -9.12
N GLU A 483 -2.07 2.41 -9.94
CA GLU A 483 -1.10 1.30 -10.01
C GLU A 483 0.34 1.84 -10.07
N TYR A 484 1.26 1.21 -9.33
CA TYR A 484 2.69 1.55 -9.35
C TYR A 484 3.58 0.39 -8.88
N THR A 485 4.80 0.33 -9.41
CA THR A 485 5.83 -0.64 -9.00
C THR A 485 6.95 0.06 -8.22
N TYR A 486 7.39 -0.53 -7.12
CA TYR A 486 8.64 -0.18 -6.45
C TYR A 486 9.58 -1.39 -6.35
N TYR A 487 10.86 -1.10 -6.09
CA TYR A 487 11.94 -2.06 -6.06
C TYR A 487 12.75 -1.91 -4.78
N ILE A 488 13.12 -3.03 -4.15
CA ILE A 488 13.95 -3.07 -2.95
C ILE A 488 15.18 -3.95 -3.23
N THR A 489 16.33 -3.57 -2.69
CA THR A 489 17.55 -4.39 -2.72
C THR A 489 18.41 -4.11 -1.49
N THR A 490 19.35 -5.01 -1.17
CA THR A 490 20.27 -4.88 -0.02
C THR A 490 21.72 -4.91 -0.48
N GLY A 491 22.63 -4.51 0.41
CA GLY A 491 24.07 -4.59 0.16
C GLY A 491 24.81 -3.31 0.51
N LYS A 492 26.00 -3.13 -0.08
CA LYS A 492 26.73 -1.86 -0.06
C LYS A 492 26.04 -0.82 -0.93
N ILE A 493 26.17 0.45 -0.60
CA ILE A 493 25.54 1.57 -1.32
C ILE A 493 25.83 1.55 -2.85
N GLU A 494 27.04 1.18 -3.26
CA GLU A 494 27.43 1.02 -4.67
C GLU A 494 26.65 -0.12 -5.35
N THR A 495 26.46 -1.25 -4.65
CA THR A 495 25.69 -2.40 -5.15
C THR A 495 24.20 -2.09 -5.22
N ILE A 496 23.68 -1.32 -4.26
CA ILE A 496 22.29 -0.81 -4.27
C ILE A 496 22.08 0.07 -5.52
N ARG A 497 22.95 1.07 -5.72
CA ARG A 497 22.92 1.98 -6.88
C ARG A 497 22.99 1.23 -8.21
N GLN A 498 23.96 0.32 -8.36
CA GLN A 498 24.15 -0.48 -9.58
C GLN A 498 22.95 -1.41 -9.86
N THR A 499 22.34 -1.98 -8.81
CA THR A 499 21.15 -2.83 -8.97
C THR A 499 19.95 -2.00 -9.45
N PHE A 500 19.73 -0.82 -8.90
CA PHE A 500 18.67 0.08 -9.37
C PHE A 500 18.94 0.68 -10.76
N GLN A 501 20.20 0.95 -11.11
CA GLN A 501 20.59 1.33 -12.47
C GLN A 501 20.21 0.21 -13.47
N THR A 502 20.48 -1.05 -13.11
CA THR A 502 20.10 -2.21 -13.92
C THR A 502 18.58 -2.32 -14.09
N VAL A 503 17.80 -2.06 -13.03
CA VAL A 503 16.32 -2.03 -13.08
C VAL A 503 15.80 -0.89 -13.96
N PHE A 504 16.41 0.30 -13.90
CA PHE A 504 16.05 1.45 -14.73
C PHE A 504 16.34 1.19 -16.22
N MET A 505 17.54 0.68 -16.54
CA MET A 505 17.95 0.36 -17.92
C MET A 505 17.13 -0.79 -18.53
N ALA A 506 16.57 -1.69 -17.73
CA ALA A 506 15.67 -2.75 -18.19
C ALA A 506 14.22 -2.29 -18.45
N LYS A 507 13.93 -0.99 -18.28
CA LYS A 507 12.59 -0.37 -18.36
C LYS A 507 12.55 0.93 -19.17
N SER A 508 13.68 1.30 -19.79
CA SER A 508 13.86 2.49 -20.63
C SER A 508 14.08 2.08 -22.08
#